data_AF-A0A0C3C5W0-F1
#
_entry.id   AF-A0A0C3C5W0-F1
#
_cell.length_a   1.000
_cell.length_b   1.000
_cell.length_c   1.000
_cell.angle_alpha   90.00
_cell.angle_beta   90.00
_cell.angle_gamma   90.00
#
_symmetry.space_group_name_H-M   'P 1'
#
loop_
_entity.id
_entity.type
_entity.pdbx_description
1 polymer ?
#
loop_
_entity_poly.entity_id
_entity_poly.type
_entity_poly.pdbx_seq_one_letter_code
_entity_poly.pdbx_strand_id
1 'polypeptide(L)'
;MSASPESGPNPPDTDLSFSSTSSLESQANASDNNRCSHIREAMADGPSRAQIVTKYKAVISWTVNRTQDVLHPAKRRKISSPTCDVCELTLSRPFACLHCSFAGCWSNAHVGMHLKNEGHGFCVDVKSGSIFCGECDDFIYDATMDSIYLSTVVSAEEKQTKFQVKKKGREPFRPWIPSDKERVALEGTVALPCQGRRGLLNLGQTCFLNVVLQAFVHNPLLRNYFLSDKHNNQLCAKPPGCTSCEMDKLFAQIYSNSAIPHGPTSFLATTWRASAELSGYKQQDAHEFFISALNQIHNTSRGSTNVSCNCIIHSTFAGQLQSDVKCERCGNVTSTVDPMLDISLELKEKAGEVTSGENTLAACLRRYTQPEKLGAKEYSCGKCNKASHVSEASKRLSIRKLPPVLSFQFKRFEHKTTDKSSAQKIDAPVRFPASFNMAPYTTLVMNLKGKETERENERGGVPALSYPGPEAMYEYDLFAVINHEGQIDNGHYTNYARFQDEWYRFDDDKVTNSNLGACLNSPAYMCFYVKRHLDYKPDMTPTYVQTRENEAVREKELEKEKERARNKEVEDALLATV
;
A
#
# COMPACT_ATOMS: atom_id res chain seq x y z
N MET A 1 8.60 -23.21 48.01
CA MET A 1 7.26 -23.78 47.79
C MET A 1 6.55 -22.90 46.79
N SER A 2 6.06 -23.54 45.74
CA SER A 2 5.50 -23.02 44.49
C SER A 2 4.26 -22.15 44.68
N ALA A 3 4.27 -20.95 44.08
CA ALA A 3 3.10 -20.12 43.87
C ALA A 3 2.78 -20.07 42.37
N SER A 4 1.61 -20.58 42.00
CA SER A 4 1.02 -20.54 40.67
C SER A 4 0.57 -19.11 40.30
N PRO A 5 0.64 -18.68 39.03
CA PRO A 5 0.05 -17.42 38.59
C PRO A 5 -1.39 -17.61 38.11
N GLU A 6 -2.26 -16.74 38.59
CA GLU A 6 -3.68 -16.60 38.23
C GLU A 6 -3.87 -16.17 36.77
N SER A 7 -4.82 -16.81 36.10
CA SER A 7 -5.33 -16.45 34.77
C SER A 7 -6.37 -15.34 34.88
N GLY A 8 -6.09 -14.18 34.30
CA GLY A 8 -7.06 -13.08 34.17
C GLY A 8 -8.19 -13.38 33.17
N PRO A 9 -9.37 -12.73 33.30
CA PRO A 9 -10.57 -13.05 32.53
C PRO A 9 -10.51 -12.53 31.09
N ASN A 10 -11.05 -13.31 30.15
CA ASN A 10 -11.32 -12.89 28.77
C ASN A 10 -12.39 -11.78 28.75
N PRO A 11 -12.29 -10.77 27.86
CA PRO A 11 -13.34 -9.78 27.68
C PRO A 11 -14.55 -10.38 26.94
N PRO A 12 -15.78 -9.89 27.21
CA PRO A 12 -17.00 -10.46 26.65
C PRO A 12 -17.21 -10.07 25.17
N ASP A 13 -17.71 -11.03 24.40
CA ASP A 13 -18.30 -10.79 23.08
C ASP A 13 -19.54 -9.91 23.25
N THR A 14 -19.57 -8.75 22.57
CA THR A 14 -20.71 -7.82 22.63
C THR A 14 -21.64 -8.06 21.42
N ASP A 15 -22.88 -8.40 21.75
CA ASP A 15 -23.99 -8.67 20.85
C ASP A 15 -24.30 -7.50 19.91
N LEU A 16 -24.41 -7.80 18.62
CA LEU A 16 -24.97 -6.91 17.60
C LEU A 16 -26.48 -7.15 17.49
N SER A 17 -27.29 -6.32 18.15
CA SER A 17 -28.71 -6.20 17.83
C SER A 17 -28.91 -5.00 16.90
N PHE A 18 -29.37 -5.25 15.68
CA PHE A 18 -29.83 -4.22 14.75
C PHE A 18 -31.36 -4.23 14.76
N SER A 19 -31.97 -3.20 15.32
CA SER A 19 -33.40 -2.94 15.14
C SER A 19 -33.64 -2.15 13.86
N SER A 20 -34.48 -2.70 13.01
CA SER A 20 -35.07 -2.09 11.81
C SER A 20 -35.76 -0.75 12.10
N THR A 21 -35.42 0.29 11.33
CA THR A 21 -36.33 1.42 11.08
C THR A 21 -36.28 1.84 9.61
N SER A 22 -37.45 1.71 8.99
CA SER A 22 -37.84 2.13 7.65
C SER A 22 -37.86 3.65 7.50
N SER A 23 -37.21 4.19 6.46
CA SER A 23 -37.63 5.44 5.75
C SER A 23 -36.58 5.93 4.72
N LEU A 24 -36.21 5.11 3.72
CA LEU A 24 -35.40 5.54 2.57
C LEU A 24 -35.81 4.80 1.28
N GLU A 25 -37.12 4.70 1.02
CA GLU A 25 -37.68 3.81 -0.03
C GLU A 25 -37.80 4.40 -1.44
N SER A 26 -37.35 5.63 -1.74
CA SER A 26 -37.74 6.26 -3.01
C SER A 26 -36.66 6.40 -4.09
N GLN A 27 -35.39 6.05 -3.85
CA GLN A 27 -34.33 6.16 -4.89
C GLN A 27 -33.31 5.01 -4.96
N ALA A 28 -33.51 3.90 -4.24
CA ALA A 28 -32.65 2.71 -4.26
C ALA A 28 -33.14 1.56 -5.17
N ASN A 29 -34.18 1.79 -5.98
CA ASN A 29 -34.94 0.72 -6.63
C ASN A 29 -34.30 0.03 -7.85
N ALA A 30 -33.05 0.36 -8.23
CA ALA A 30 -32.36 -0.33 -9.33
C ALA A 30 -31.25 -1.29 -8.86
N SER A 31 -30.66 -1.10 -7.68
CA SER A 31 -29.53 -1.92 -7.18
C SER A 31 -29.93 -2.95 -6.12
N ASP A 32 -31.09 -2.81 -5.48
CA ASP A 32 -31.55 -3.79 -4.47
C ASP A 32 -32.17 -5.06 -5.08
N ASN A 33 -32.48 -5.06 -6.38
CA ASN A 33 -33.02 -6.23 -7.08
C ASN A 33 -32.02 -7.39 -7.30
N ASN A 34 -30.73 -7.18 -6.99
CA ASN A 34 -29.68 -8.19 -7.18
C ASN A 34 -29.19 -8.84 -5.87
N ARG A 35 -29.86 -8.58 -4.74
CA ARG A 35 -29.46 -9.13 -3.45
C ARG A 35 -30.27 -10.38 -3.15
N CYS A 36 -29.58 -11.49 -2.92
CA CYS A 36 -30.20 -12.75 -2.49
C CYS A 36 -30.97 -12.53 -1.18
N SER A 37 -32.29 -12.72 -1.18
CA SER A 37 -33.13 -12.63 0.03
C SER A 37 -32.72 -13.68 1.08
N HIS A 38 -32.38 -14.89 0.62
CA HIS A 38 -32.06 -16.02 1.50
C HIS A 38 -30.83 -15.75 2.37
N ILE A 39 -29.76 -15.15 1.82
CA ILE A 39 -28.57 -14.83 2.62
C ILE A 39 -28.85 -13.68 3.59
N ARG A 40 -29.70 -12.72 3.20
CA ARG A 40 -30.09 -11.60 4.07
C ARG A 40 -30.86 -12.10 5.28
N GLU A 41 -31.79 -13.02 5.08
CA GLU A 41 -32.55 -13.68 6.14
C GLU A 41 -31.64 -14.53 7.03
N ALA A 42 -30.73 -15.32 6.44
CA ALA A 42 -29.75 -16.11 7.18
C ALA A 42 -28.77 -15.24 8.00
N MET A 43 -28.45 -14.04 7.53
CA MET A 43 -27.60 -13.08 8.25
C MET A 43 -28.37 -12.27 9.31
N ALA A 44 -29.70 -12.18 9.22
CA ALA A 44 -30.55 -11.57 10.23
C ALA A 44 -30.78 -12.50 11.43
N ASP A 45 -30.81 -13.81 11.19
CA ASP A 45 -30.90 -14.82 12.25
C ASP A 45 -29.53 -15.03 12.95
N GLY A 46 -29.46 -14.79 14.26
CA GLY A 46 -28.22 -14.82 15.04
C GLY A 46 -27.49 -16.17 14.99
N PRO A 47 -28.16 -17.30 15.28
CA PRO A 47 -27.57 -18.64 15.19
C PRO A 47 -27.09 -19.02 13.77
N SER A 48 -27.93 -18.81 12.75
CA SER A 48 -27.58 -19.11 11.35
C SER A 48 -26.39 -18.28 10.88
N ARG A 49 -26.40 -16.97 11.17
CA ARG A 49 -25.28 -16.07 10.91
C ARG A 49 -23.98 -16.58 11.54
N ALA A 50 -24.01 -16.96 12.82
CA ALA A 50 -22.82 -17.43 13.52
C ALA A 50 -22.25 -18.70 12.87
N GLN A 51 -23.10 -19.66 12.50
CA GLN A 51 -22.71 -20.89 11.83
C GLN A 51 -22.07 -20.62 10.45
N ILE A 52 -22.77 -19.87 9.60
CA ILE A 52 -22.32 -19.56 8.23
C ILE A 52 -21.00 -18.80 8.27
N VAL A 53 -20.94 -17.71 9.06
CA VAL A 53 -19.74 -16.85 9.12
C VAL A 53 -18.55 -17.61 9.71
N THR A 54 -18.74 -18.38 10.78
CA THR A 54 -17.63 -19.13 11.40
C THR A 54 -17.02 -20.13 10.42
N LYS A 55 -17.88 -20.85 9.69
CA LYS A 55 -17.41 -21.85 8.74
C LYS A 55 -16.84 -21.24 7.47
N TYR A 56 -17.46 -20.18 6.96
CA TYR A 56 -16.91 -19.39 5.86
C TYR A 56 -15.50 -18.92 6.21
N LYS A 57 -15.31 -18.32 7.40
CA LYS A 57 -13.99 -17.89 7.88
C LYS A 57 -12.98 -19.03 7.96
N ALA A 58 -13.39 -20.20 8.44
CA ALA A 58 -12.53 -21.38 8.53
C ALA A 58 -12.09 -21.87 7.15
N VAL A 59 -13.00 -21.93 6.18
CA VAL A 59 -12.72 -22.35 4.80
C VAL A 59 -11.75 -21.38 4.12
N ILE A 60 -12.00 -20.07 4.20
CA ILE A 60 -11.11 -19.05 3.62
C ILE A 60 -9.72 -19.11 4.27
N SER A 61 -9.65 -19.20 5.60
CA SER A 61 -8.38 -19.32 6.33
C SER A 61 -7.59 -20.57 5.90
N TRP A 62 -8.28 -21.69 5.67
CA TRP A 62 -7.65 -22.91 5.15
C TRP A 62 -7.04 -22.69 3.77
N THR A 63 -7.73 -22.00 2.85
CA THR A 63 -7.21 -21.70 1.50
C THR A 63 -5.94 -20.86 1.56
N VAL A 64 -5.96 -19.80 2.37
CA VAL A 64 -4.81 -18.89 2.55
C VAL A 64 -3.59 -19.67 3.05
N ASN A 65 -3.78 -20.47 4.10
CA ASN A 65 -2.71 -21.27 4.69
C ASN A 65 -2.14 -22.29 3.70
N ARG A 66 -3.00 -22.98 2.95
CA ARG A 66 -2.59 -23.96 1.93
C ARG A 66 -1.78 -23.33 0.80
N THR A 67 -2.14 -22.12 0.38
CA THR A 67 -1.43 -21.41 -0.71
C THR A 67 -0.01 -21.01 -0.26
N GLN A 68 0.14 -20.60 0.99
CA GLN A 68 1.46 -20.28 1.59
C GLN A 68 2.31 -21.54 1.82
N ASP A 69 1.72 -22.67 2.22
CA ASP A 69 2.43 -23.93 2.46
C ASP A 69 3.08 -24.49 1.18
N VAL A 70 2.50 -24.24 -0.01
CA VAL A 70 3.09 -24.66 -1.30
C VAL A 70 4.40 -23.91 -1.60
N LEU A 71 4.57 -22.69 -1.09
CA LEU A 71 5.77 -21.87 -1.30
C LEU A 71 6.93 -22.27 -0.36
N HIS A 72 6.66 -22.97 0.74
CA HIS A 72 7.65 -23.35 1.74
C HIS A 72 7.57 -24.84 2.15
N PRO A 73 8.22 -25.76 1.41
CA PRO A 73 8.12 -27.20 1.64
C PRO A 73 8.85 -27.73 2.89
N ALA A 74 9.41 -26.88 3.75
CA ALA A 74 10.25 -27.33 4.86
C ALA A 74 9.42 -27.76 6.09
N LYS A 75 9.34 -29.08 6.29
CA LYS A 75 9.02 -29.81 7.55
C LYS A 75 7.60 -29.66 8.14
N ARG A 76 6.55 -29.43 7.35
CA ARG A 76 5.16 -29.61 7.81
C ARG A 76 4.46 -30.74 7.04
N ARG A 77 3.51 -31.42 7.70
CA ARG A 77 2.68 -32.48 7.09
C ARG A 77 2.05 -31.92 5.82
N LYS A 78 2.34 -32.54 4.66
CA LYS A 78 1.65 -32.21 3.39
C LYS A 78 0.15 -32.36 3.64
N ILE A 79 -0.58 -31.24 3.63
CA ILE A 79 -2.04 -31.26 3.71
C ILE A 79 -2.52 -31.97 2.44
N SER A 80 -3.34 -33.02 2.60
CA SER A 80 -3.89 -33.76 1.46
C SER A 80 -4.70 -32.83 0.56
N SER A 81 -4.67 -33.08 -0.75
CA SER A 81 -5.52 -32.35 -1.66
C SER A 81 -6.99 -32.65 -1.37
N PRO A 82 -7.87 -31.63 -1.38
CA PRO A 82 -9.29 -31.84 -1.17
C PRO A 82 -9.82 -32.73 -2.30
N THR A 83 -10.69 -33.67 -1.96
CA THR A 83 -11.36 -34.57 -2.91
C THR A 83 -12.85 -34.32 -2.86
N CYS A 84 -13.57 -34.68 -3.93
CA CYS A 84 -15.02 -34.70 -3.90
C CYS A 84 -15.51 -35.87 -3.05
N ASP A 85 -16.48 -35.64 -2.16
CA ASP A 85 -17.04 -36.69 -1.30
C ASP A 85 -17.87 -37.74 -2.06
N VAL A 86 -18.19 -37.49 -3.34
CA VAL A 86 -19.00 -38.41 -4.17
C VAL A 86 -18.15 -39.17 -5.19
N CYS A 87 -17.32 -38.47 -5.96
CA CYS A 87 -16.52 -39.09 -7.03
C CYS A 87 -15.03 -39.22 -6.71
N GLU A 88 -14.60 -38.84 -5.51
CA GLU A 88 -13.21 -38.88 -5.05
C GLU A 88 -12.21 -38.10 -5.93
N LEU A 89 -12.72 -37.32 -6.89
CA LEU A 89 -11.91 -36.49 -7.77
C LEU A 89 -11.13 -35.49 -6.94
N THR A 90 -9.81 -35.43 -7.13
CA THR A 90 -8.98 -34.39 -6.52
C THR A 90 -9.37 -33.01 -7.06
N LEU A 91 -9.79 -32.12 -6.17
CA LEU A 91 -10.35 -30.81 -6.50
C LEU A 91 -9.26 -29.74 -6.52
N SER A 92 -9.03 -29.14 -7.69
CA SER A 92 -8.24 -27.91 -7.80
C SER A 92 -9.03 -26.66 -7.35
N ARG A 93 -10.36 -26.72 -7.44
CA ARG A 93 -11.33 -25.69 -7.01
C ARG A 93 -12.49 -26.37 -6.26
N PRO A 94 -12.32 -26.70 -4.97
CA PRO A 94 -13.38 -27.33 -4.20
C PRO A 94 -14.49 -26.34 -3.88
N PHE A 95 -15.73 -26.83 -3.83
CA PHE A 95 -16.86 -26.09 -3.27
C PHE A 95 -17.22 -26.71 -1.92
N ALA A 96 -17.17 -25.91 -0.86
CA ALA A 96 -17.47 -26.36 0.49
C ALA A 96 -18.88 -25.94 0.89
N CYS A 97 -19.69 -26.87 1.40
CA CYS A 97 -21.00 -26.55 1.96
C CYS A 97 -20.84 -25.69 3.21
N LEU A 98 -21.66 -24.64 3.39
CA LEU A 98 -21.61 -23.79 4.60
C LEU A 98 -22.41 -24.38 5.77
N HIS A 99 -23.13 -25.48 5.57
CA HIS A 99 -23.97 -26.12 6.59
C HIS A 99 -23.36 -27.41 7.17
N CYS A 100 -22.75 -28.28 6.35
CA CYS A 100 -22.08 -29.52 6.80
C CYS A 100 -20.65 -29.71 6.22
N SER A 101 -19.90 -30.73 6.63
CA SER A 101 -18.51 -30.95 6.19
C SER A 101 -18.32 -31.29 4.70
N PHE A 102 -19.39 -31.32 3.91
CA PHE A 102 -19.37 -31.77 2.53
C PHE A 102 -18.50 -30.88 1.61
N ALA A 103 -17.67 -31.52 0.80
CA ALA A 103 -16.91 -30.90 -0.29
C ALA A 103 -17.28 -31.54 -1.64
N GLY A 104 -17.76 -30.72 -2.57
CA GLY A 104 -18.25 -31.14 -3.87
C GLY A 104 -17.47 -30.59 -5.04
N CYS A 105 -17.42 -31.36 -6.14
CA CYS A 105 -17.00 -30.83 -7.43
C CYS A 105 -18.12 -30.01 -8.08
N TRP A 106 -17.75 -28.96 -8.81
CA TRP A 106 -18.69 -28.18 -9.61
C TRP A 106 -19.05 -28.87 -10.93
N SER A 107 -18.06 -29.45 -11.61
CA SER A 107 -18.22 -29.97 -12.99
C SER A 107 -19.29 -31.05 -13.14
N ASN A 108 -19.43 -31.93 -12.13
CA ASN A 108 -20.46 -32.98 -12.13
C ASN A 108 -21.68 -32.59 -11.26
N ALA A 109 -21.81 -31.31 -10.91
CA ALA A 109 -22.88 -30.77 -10.08
C ALA A 109 -23.07 -31.45 -8.71
N HIS A 110 -22.08 -32.18 -8.18
CA HIS A 110 -22.20 -32.87 -6.88
C HIS A 110 -22.50 -31.92 -5.73
N VAL A 111 -21.96 -30.69 -5.76
CA VAL A 111 -22.32 -29.68 -4.77
C VAL A 111 -23.77 -29.22 -4.92
N GLY A 112 -24.24 -28.96 -6.15
CA GLY A 112 -25.62 -28.55 -6.40
C GLY A 112 -26.64 -29.63 -6.01
N MET A 113 -26.35 -30.90 -6.30
CA MET A 113 -27.17 -32.03 -5.87
C MET A 113 -27.17 -32.18 -4.35
N HIS A 114 -26.03 -32.01 -3.69
CA HIS A 114 -25.96 -32.03 -2.23
C HIS A 114 -26.81 -30.91 -1.60
N LEU A 115 -26.73 -29.68 -2.11
CA LEU A 115 -27.54 -28.56 -1.63
C LEU A 115 -29.05 -28.89 -1.72
N LYS A 116 -29.48 -29.49 -2.83
CA LYS A 116 -30.88 -29.90 -3.05
C LYS A 116 -31.32 -31.07 -2.17
N ASN A 117 -30.50 -32.12 -2.06
CA ASN A 117 -30.86 -33.35 -1.36
C ASN A 117 -30.90 -33.18 0.16
N GLU A 118 -29.97 -32.39 0.72
CA GLU A 118 -29.86 -32.17 2.16
C GLU A 118 -30.59 -30.91 2.64
N GLY A 119 -31.18 -30.13 1.73
CA GLY A 119 -31.82 -28.85 2.07
C GLY A 119 -30.83 -27.79 2.56
N HIS A 120 -29.57 -27.83 2.10
CA HIS A 120 -28.56 -26.85 2.44
C HIS A 120 -28.59 -25.67 1.46
N GLY A 121 -28.72 -24.45 1.97
CA GLY A 121 -28.92 -23.27 1.10
C GLY A 121 -27.66 -22.70 0.43
N PHE A 122 -26.47 -22.92 0.98
CA PHE A 122 -25.25 -22.19 0.61
C PHE A 122 -24.00 -23.06 0.53
N CYS A 123 -23.17 -22.79 -0.47
CA CYS A 123 -21.79 -23.27 -0.55
C CYS A 123 -20.84 -22.13 -0.93
N VAL A 124 -19.55 -22.31 -0.68
CA VAL A 124 -18.50 -21.34 -1.02
C VAL A 124 -17.52 -21.96 -2.01
N ASP A 125 -17.18 -21.21 -3.06
CA ASP A 125 -16.00 -21.49 -3.86
C ASP A 125 -14.76 -21.15 -3.02
N VAL A 126 -14.06 -22.19 -2.58
CA VAL A 126 -12.93 -22.09 -1.67
C VAL A 126 -11.78 -21.27 -2.27
N LYS A 127 -11.70 -21.14 -3.61
CA LYS A 127 -10.64 -20.41 -4.29
C LYS A 127 -10.92 -18.91 -4.43
N SER A 128 -12.15 -18.53 -4.82
CA SER A 128 -12.53 -17.13 -4.99
C SER A 128 -13.12 -16.49 -3.74
N GLY A 129 -13.65 -17.30 -2.82
CA GLY A 129 -14.47 -16.84 -1.69
C GLY A 129 -15.91 -16.50 -2.06
N SER A 130 -16.30 -16.61 -3.33
CA SER A 130 -17.67 -16.34 -3.77
C SER A 130 -18.64 -17.38 -3.20
N ILE A 131 -19.78 -16.92 -2.71
CA ILE A 131 -20.81 -17.76 -2.12
C ILE A 131 -21.88 -18.02 -3.17
N PHE A 132 -22.31 -19.26 -3.29
CA PHE A 132 -23.37 -19.68 -4.17
C PHE A 132 -24.61 -20.03 -3.37
N CYS A 133 -25.77 -19.55 -3.82
CA CYS A 133 -27.07 -19.87 -3.23
C CYS A 133 -27.77 -20.95 -4.07
N GLY A 134 -28.11 -22.07 -3.42
CA GLY A 134 -28.80 -23.18 -4.09
C GLY A 134 -30.24 -22.86 -4.51
N GLU A 135 -30.89 -21.89 -3.87
CA GLU A 135 -32.26 -21.47 -4.18
C GLU A 135 -32.31 -20.43 -5.30
N CYS A 136 -31.38 -19.47 -5.31
CA CYS A 136 -31.25 -18.52 -6.42
C CYS A 136 -30.61 -19.13 -7.67
N ASP A 137 -29.91 -20.25 -7.51
CA ASP A 137 -29.04 -20.85 -8.53
C ASP A 137 -28.01 -19.84 -9.08
N ASP A 138 -27.52 -18.95 -8.21
CA ASP A 138 -26.60 -17.86 -8.57
C ASP A 138 -25.61 -17.54 -7.43
N PHE A 139 -24.51 -16.87 -7.79
CA PHE A 139 -23.56 -16.32 -6.84
C PHE A 139 -24.14 -15.09 -6.13
N ILE A 140 -23.84 -15.01 -4.84
CA ILE A 140 -24.23 -13.90 -3.98
C ILE A 140 -23.20 -12.79 -4.10
N TYR A 141 -23.65 -11.61 -4.51
CA TYR A 141 -22.87 -10.37 -4.51
C TYR A 141 -23.34 -9.49 -3.35
N ASP A 142 -22.78 -9.72 -2.16
CA ASP A 142 -23.09 -8.92 -0.97
C ASP A 142 -21.83 -8.31 -0.34
N ALA A 143 -21.84 -6.98 -0.19
CA ALA A 143 -20.71 -6.21 0.33
C ALA A 143 -20.31 -6.62 1.76
N THR A 144 -21.24 -7.16 2.56
CA THR A 144 -20.94 -7.66 3.91
C THR A 144 -20.07 -8.91 3.82
N MET A 145 -20.40 -9.81 2.89
CA MET A 145 -19.61 -11.04 2.67
C MET A 145 -18.24 -10.72 2.07
N ASP A 146 -18.14 -9.75 1.16
CA ASP A 146 -16.86 -9.28 0.63
C ASP A 146 -15.97 -8.70 1.75
N SER A 147 -16.56 -7.93 2.67
CA SER A 147 -15.84 -7.41 3.84
C SER A 147 -15.37 -8.52 4.78
N ILE A 148 -16.20 -9.54 5.01
CA ILE A 148 -15.83 -10.72 5.80
C ILE A 148 -14.71 -11.50 5.11
N TYR A 149 -14.79 -11.70 3.80
CA TYR A 149 -13.74 -12.35 3.01
C TYR A 149 -12.40 -11.64 3.18
N LEU A 150 -12.35 -10.34 2.87
CA LEU A 150 -11.14 -9.53 2.93
C LEU A 150 -10.55 -9.52 4.34
N SER A 151 -11.36 -9.27 5.37
CA SER A 151 -10.89 -9.27 6.76
C SER A 151 -10.37 -10.63 7.21
N THR A 152 -10.95 -11.73 6.71
CA THR A 152 -10.49 -13.08 7.03
C THR A 152 -9.18 -13.42 6.35
N VAL A 153 -9.04 -13.09 5.06
CA VAL A 153 -7.79 -13.29 4.32
C VAL A 153 -6.65 -12.55 5.03
N VAL A 154 -6.86 -11.26 5.31
CA VAL A 154 -5.87 -10.43 6.04
C VAL A 154 -5.56 -11.03 7.41
N SER A 155 -6.57 -11.41 8.20
CA SER A 155 -6.35 -11.99 9.53
C SER A 155 -5.57 -13.32 9.48
N ALA A 156 -5.87 -14.18 8.51
CA ALA A 156 -5.20 -15.46 8.32
C ALA A 156 -3.73 -15.26 7.94
N GLU A 157 -3.44 -14.34 7.02
CA GLU A 157 -2.07 -13.96 6.65
C GLU A 157 -1.32 -13.38 7.85
N GLU A 158 -1.94 -12.42 8.55
CA GLU A 158 -1.35 -11.71 9.69
C GLU A 158 -0.96 -12.63 10.86
N LYS A 159 -1.80 -13.61 11.20
CA LYS A 159 -1.53 -14.59 12.27
C LYS A 159 -0.25 -15.40 12.03
N GLN A 160 0.15 -15.58 10.76
CA GLN A 160 1.39 -16.27 10.41
C GLN A 160 2.61 -15.32 10.40
N THR A 161 2.39 -14.01 10.51
CA THR A 161 3.45 -13.00 10.50
C THR A 161 3.89 -12.61 11.92
N LYS A 162 5.19 -12.44 12.14
CA LYS A 162 5.74 -11.81 13.36
C LYS A 162 6.47 -10.53 12.98
N PHE A 163 6.34 -9.46 13.78
CA PHE A 163 7.12 -8.24 13.54
C PHE A 163 8.62 -8.54 13.66
N GLN A 164 9.40 -8.03 12.70
CA GLN A 164 10.84 -8.26 12.65
C GLN A 164 11.63 -7.52 13.75
N VAL A 165 11.07 -6.47 14.34
CA VAL A 165 11.83 -5.53 15.18
C VAL A 165 11.69 -5.83 16.68
N LYS A 166 10.62 -6.51 17.11
CA LYS A 166 10.40 -6.94 18.51
C LYS A 166 9.60 -8.24 18.47
N LYS A 167 9.78 -9.14 19.45
CA LYS A 167 8.94 -10.36 19.66
C LYS A 167 7.44 -10.05 19.95
N LYS A 168 6.94 -8.86 19.58
CA LYS A 168 5.53 -8.49 19.68
C LYS A 168 4.81 -9.01 18.42
N GLY A 169 3.62 -9.58 18.61
CA GLY A 169 2.75 -9.97 17.51
C GLY A 169 2.32 -8.76 16.69
N ARG A 170 1.98 -8.99 15.43
CA ARG A 170 1.30 -7.98 14.61
C ARG A 170 -0.06 -7.67 15.21
N GLU A 171 -0.45 -6.39 15.24
CA GLU A 171 -1.83 -6.08 15.60
C GLU A 171 -2.75 -6.59 14.50
N PRO A 172 -3.81 -7.34 14.84
CA PRO A 172 -4.73 -7.84 13.85
C PRO A 172 -5.45 -6.66 13.19
N PHE A 173 -5.59 -6.70 11.87
CA PHE A 173 -6.44 -5.79 11.12
C PHE A 173 -7.84 -5.80 11.73
N ARG A 174 -8.30 -4.62 12.12
CA ARG A 174 -9.67 -4.39 12.56
C ARG A 174 -10.35 -3.55 11.48
N PRO A 175 -11.45 -4.05 10.87
CA PRO A 175 -12.22 -3.21 9.98
C PRO A 175 -12.72 -1.99 10.75
N TRP A 176 -12.77 -0.85 10.08
CA TRP A 176 -13.37 0.33 10.69
C TRP A 176 -14.86 0.09 10.90
N ILE A 177 -15.32 0.33 12.12
CA ILE A 177 -16.71 0.27 12.52
C ILE A 177 -17.07 1.69 12.98
N PRO A 178 -17.95 2.41 12.26
CA PRO A 178 -18.33 3.74 12.67
C PRO A 178 -18.98 3.71 14.04
N SER A 179 -18.53 4.61 14.92
CA SER A 179 -19.21 4.94 16.16
C SER A 179 -20.59 5.53 15.90
N ASP A 180 -21.46 5.59 16.90
CA ASP A 180 -22.80 6.19 16.74
C ASP A 180 -22.75 7.65 16.25
N LYS A 181 -21.75 8.41 16.70
CA LYS A 181 -21.52 9.78 16.21
C LYS A 181 -21.15 9.81 14.73
N GLU A 182 -20.29 8.89 14.29
CA GLU A 182 -19.91 8.79 12.88
C GLU A 182 -21.07 8.28 12.02
N ARG A 183 -21.89 7.34 12.52
CA ARG A 183 -23.11 6.90 11.83
C ARG A 183 -24.06 8.06 11.55
N VAL A 184 -24.38 8.87 12.57
CA VAL A 184 -25.23 10.05 12.41
C VAL A 184 -24.61 11.05 11.41
N ALA A 185 -23.29 11.23 11.43
CA ALA A 185 -22.62 12.11 10.48
C ALA A 185 -22.73 11.59 9.03
N LEU A 186 -22.80 10.28 8.82
CA LEU A 186 -22.90 9.65 7.49
C LEU A 186 -24.31 9.70 6.89
N GLU A 187 -25.36 9.75 7.71
CA GLU A 187 -26.77 9.73 7.27
C GLU A 187 -27.13 10.89 6.32
N GLY A 188 -26.37 11.99 6.35
CA GLY A 188 -26.54 13.15 5.45
C GLY A 188 -25.49 13.28 4.33
N THR A 189 -24.62 12.28 4.15
CA THR A 189 -23.52 12.37 3.17
C THR A 189 -23.93 11.83 1.81
N VAL A 190 -23.48 12.51 0.74
CA VAL A 190 -23.63 12.01 -0.63
C VAL A 190 -22.58 10.95 -0.87
N ALA A 191 -23.02 9.70 -1.13
CA ALA A 191 -22.13 8.65 -1.56
C ALA A 191 -21.49 9.04 -2.91
N LEU A 192 -20.18 9.31 -2.89
CA LEU A 192 -19.45 9.55 -4.13
C LEU A 192 -19.25 8.23 -4.87
N PRO A 193 -19.55 8.15 -6.17
CA PRO A 193 -19.13 7.00 -6.95
C PRO A 193 -17.60 7.00 -6.91
N CYS A 194 -17.01 5.90 -6.44
CA CYS A 194 -15.56 5.76 -6.38
C CYS A 194 -14.94 5.64 -7.79
N GLN A 195 -15.50 6.26 -8.82
CA GLN A 195 -15.28 5.88 -10.21
C GLN A 195 -14.07 6.54 -10.87
N GLY A 196 -13.33 7.47 -10.25
CA GLY A 196 -11.97 7.94 -10.60
C GLY A 196 -11.62 8.31 -12.07
N ARG A 197 -12.55 8.16 -13.02
CA ARG A 197 -12.34 8.11 -14.48
C ARG A 197 -12.64 9.46 -15.10
N ARG A 198 -11.87 10.47 -14.73
CA ARG A 198 -12.04 11.83 -15.23
C ARG A 198 -10.74 12.35 -15.81
N GLY A 199 -10.79 12.82 -17.06
CA GLY A 199 -9.64 13.41 -17.75
C GLY A 199 -9.27 14.79 -17.17
N LEU A 200 -8.03 15.21 -17.41
CA LEU A 200 -7.53 16.52 -17.02
C LEU A 200 -7.26 17.35 -18.27
N LEU A 201 -7.85 18.55 -18.37
CA LEU A 201 -7.64 19.42 -19.52
C LEU A 201 -6.17 19.77 -19.67
N ASN A 202 -5.66 19.72 -20.90
CA ASN A 202 -4.36 20.30 -21.21
C ASN A 202 -4.48 21.83 -21.29
N LEU A 203 -3.76 22.52 -20.40
CA LEU A 203 -3.80 23.99 -20.30
C LEU A 203 -2.62 24.65 -21.03
N GLY A 204 -2.04 23.94 -22.00
CA GLY A 204 -0.92 24.39 -22.85
C GLY A 204 0.09 23.27 -23.03
N GLN A 205 1.03 23.16 -22.07
CA GLN A 205 2.06 22.13 -22.04
C GLN A 205 2.04 21.39 -20.69
N THR A 206 0.84 21.10 -20.18
CA THR A 206 0.64 20.56 -18.82
C THR A 206 0.52 19.04 -18.77
N CYS A 207 0.83 18.32 -19.85
CA CYS A 207 0.72 16.86 -19.88
C CYS A 207 1.59 16.19 -18.79
N PHE A 208 2.80 16.71 -18.52
CA PHE A 208 3.67 16.23 -17.43
C PHE A 208 3.00 16.32 -16.05
N LEU A 209 2.22 17.38 -15.83
CA LEU A 209 1.47 17.60 -14.59
C LEU A 209 0.26 16.66 -14.53
N ASN A 210 -0.49 16.57 -15.62
CA ASN A 210 -1.70 15.77 -15.71
C ASN A 210 -1.43 14.29 -15.40
N VAL A 211 -0.37 13.71 -15.98
CA VAL A 211 -0.04 12.30 -15.74
C VAL A 211 0.38 12.00 -14.30
N VAL A 212 1.05 12.94 -13.63
CA VAL A 212 1.45 12.81 -12.23
C VAL A 212 0.23 12.95 -11.31
N LEU A 213 -0.66 13.91 -11.59
CA LEU A 213 -1.91 14.05 -10.85
C LEU A 213 -2.80 12.81 -11.02
N GLN A 214 -2.88 12.24 -12.22
CA GLN A 214 -3.59 10.98 -12.44
C GLN A 214 -3.00 9.83 -11.62
N ALA A 215 -1.67 9.72 -11.55
CA ALA A 215 -1.00 8.74 -10.69
C ALA A 215 -1.30 8.96 -9.19
N PHE A 216 -1.41 10.21 -8.72
CA PHE A 216 -1.81 10.51 -7.34
C PHE A 216 -3.26 10.18 -7.05
N VAL A 217 -4.18 10.53 -7.96
CA VAL A 217 -5.62 10.29 -7.82
C VAL A 217 -5.97 8.80 -7.73
N HIS A 218 -5.21 7.97 -8.45
CA HIS A 218 -5.37 6.50 -8.45
C HIS A 218 -4.54 5.80 -7.36
N ASN A 219 -3.74 6.54 -6.58
CA ASN A 219 -3.07 6.00 -5.41
C ASN A 219 -4.10 5.80 -4.27
N PRO A 220 -4.35 4.57 -3.81
CA PRO A 220 -5.39 4.30 -2.82
C PRO A 220 -5.13 4.96 -1.46
N LEU A 221 -3.86 5.16 -1.07
CA LEU A 221 -3.51 5.81 0.20
C LEU A 221 -3.78 7.31 0.17
N LEU A 222 -3.42 7.98 -0.93
CA LEU A 222 -3.73 9.39 -1.12
C LEU A 222 -5.24 9.61 -1.24
N ARG A 223 -5.91 8.79 -2.06
CA ARG A 223 -7.37 8.82 -2.21
C ARG A 223 -8.08 8.73 -0.86
N ASN A 224 -7.75 7.71 -0.07
CA ASN A 224 -8.38 7.51 1.22
C ASN A 224 -8.05 8.66 2.19
N TYR A 225 -6.86 9.25 2.12
CA TYR A 225 -6.49 10.39 2.97
C TYR A 225 -7.32 11.64 2.66
N PHE A 226 -7.41 12.04 1.39
CA PHE A 226 -8.12 13.26 1.01
C PHE A 226 -9.64 13.09 1.06
N LEU A 227 -10.19 11.95 0.61
CA LEU A 227 -11.63 11.69 0.69
C LEU A 227 -12.14 11.40 2.11
N SER A 228 -11.26 11.23 3.11
CA SER A 228 -11.65 11.07 4.53
C SER A 228 -11.44 12.35 5.36
N ASP A 229 -11.38 13.51 4.71
CA ASP A 229 -11.26 14.83 5.36
C ASP A 229 -10.02 14.98 6.26
N LYS A 230 -8.99 14.14 6.12
CA LYS A 230 -7.74 14.27 6.89
C LYS A 230 -7.03 15.59 6.59
N HIS A 231 -7.27 16.15 5.41
CA HIS A 231 -6.98 17.53 5.07
C HIS A 231 -8.21 18.17 4.40
N ASN A 232 -9.01 18.89 5.18
CA ASN A 232 -10.18 19.60 4.65
C ASN A 232 -9.81 21.03 4.23
N ASN A 233 -10.05 21.36 2.96
CA ASN A 233 -9.71 22.68 2.40
C ASN A 233 -10.48 23.86 3.04
N GLN A 234 -11.70 23.64 3.54
CA GLN A 234 -12.53 24.67 4.18
C GLN A 234 -12.05 25.00 5.60
N LEU A 235 -11.46 24.01 6.28
CA LEU A 235 -10.96 24.14 7.66
C LEU A 235 -9.45 24.40 7.73
N CYS A 236 -8.80 24.59 6.58
CA CYS A 236 -7.37 24.77 6.54
C CYS A 236 -7.01 26.21 6.94
N ALA A 237 -6.11 26.35 7.93
CA ALA A 237 -5.60 27.64 8.38
C ALA A 237 -4.42 28.18 7.54
N LYS A 238 -4.00 27.45 6.49
CA LYS A 238 -2.87 27.81 5.60
C LYS A 238 -3.25 28.42 4.22
N PRO A 239 -4.38 29.10 3.98
CA PRO A 239 -4.59 29.83 2.72
C PRO A 239 -3.90 31.20 2.77
N PRO A 240 -3.37 31.74 1.64
CA PRO A 240 -3.30 31.16 0.28
C PRO A 240 -2.01 30.36 -0.01
N GLY A 241 -2.08 29.36 -0.91
CA GLY A 241 -0.91 28.61 -1.39
C GLY A 241 -0.73 27.18 -0.85
N CYS A 242 -1.75 26.61 -0.23
CA CYS A 242 -1.69 25.25 0.32
C CYS A 242 -1.92 24.17 -0.76
N THR A 243 -0.86 23.47 -1.19
CA THR A 243 -0.95 22.37 -2.16
C THR A 243 -1.84 21.21 -1.67
N SER A 244 -1.87 20.93 -0.37
CA SER A 244 -2.80 19.94 0.20
C SER A 244 -4.28 20.33 0.02
N CYS A 245 -4.63 21.63 0.03
CA CYS A 245 -5.99 22.08 -0.27
C CYS A 245 -6.32 21.86 -1.75
N GLU A 246 -5.33 22.05 -2.64
CA GLU A 246 -5.52 21.82 -4.07
C GLU A 246 -5.65 20.32 -4.39
N MET A 247 -4.93 19.45 -3.68
CA MET A 247 -5.16 18.00 -3.74
C MET A 247 -6.57 17.63 -3.26
N ASP A 248 -7.02 18.17 -2.13
CA ASP A 248 -8.37 17.92 -1.59
C ASP A 248 -9.46 18.32 -2.60
N LYS A 249 -9.35 19.52 -3.19
CA LYS A 249 -10.24 19.98 -4.27
C LYS A 249 -10.18 19.06 -5.50
N LEU A 250 -8.97 18.65 -5.92
CA LEU A 250 -8.78 17.75 -7.05
C LEU A 250 -9.50 16.41 -6.82
N PHE A 251 -9.33 15.79 -5.66
CA PHE A 251 -10.02 14.56 -5.29
C PHE A 251 -11.54 14.74 -5.30
N ALA A 252 -12.06 15.80 -4.69
CA ALA A 252 -13.49 16.10 -4.71
C ALA A 252 -14.04 16.28 -6.14
N GLN A 253 -13.27 16.91 -7.03
CA GLN A 253 -13.68 17.11 -8.43
C GLN A 253 -13.63 15.81 -9.23
N ILE A 254 -12.56 15.02 -9.14
CA ILE A 254 -12.43 13.77 -9.91
C ILE A 254 -13.47 12.73 -9.50
N TYR A 255 -13.78 12.63 -8.21
CA TYR A 255 -14.75 11.67 -7.68
C TYR A 255 -16.19 12.22 -7.63
N SER A 256 -16.44 13.40 -8.21
CA SER A 256 -17.80 13.90 -8.41
C SER A 256 -18.52 13.16 -9.55
N ASN A 257 -19.84 13.32 -9.65
CA ASN A 257 -20.65 12.72 -10.72
C ASN A 257 -20.42 13.34 -12.12
N SER A 258 -19.48 14.27 -12.27
CA SER A 258 -19.23 14.96 -13.54
C SER A 258 -18.26 14.18 -14.43
N ALA A 259 -18.69 13.87 -15.65
CA ALA A 259 -17.85 13.27 -16.68
C ALA A 259 -17.01 14.29 -17.47
N ILE A 260 -17.25 15.59 -17.30
CA ILE A 260 -16.57 16.65 -18.07
C ILE A 260 -15.11 16.73 -17.62
N PRO A 261 -14.10 16.74 -18.50
CA PRO A 261 -12.69 16.87 -18.09
C PRO A 261 -12.45 18.06 -17.14
N HIS A 262 -11.64 17.83 -16.09
CA HIS A 262 -11.36 18.85 -15.08
C HIS A 262 -10.10 19.64 -15.44
N GLY A 263 -10.14 20.97 -15.36
CA GLY A 263 -8.96 21.82 -15.50
C GLY A 263 -8.39 22.20 -14.14
N PRO A 264 -7.22 21.66 -13.72
CA PRO A 264 -6.64 21.93 -12.40
C PRO A 264 -5.90 23.28 -12.36
N THR A 265 -6.58 24.37 -12.73
CA THR A 265 -5.99 25.71 -12.90
C THR A 265 -5.45 26.29 -11.59
N SER A 266 -6.18 26.12 -10.48
CA SER A 266 -5.76 26.58 -9.15
C SER A 266 -4.57 25.78 -8.62
N PHE A 267 -4.50 24.49 -8.93
CA PHE A 267 -3.34 23.64 -8.62
C PHE A 267 -2.11 24.14 -9.38
N LEU A 268 -2.22 24.31 -10.70
CA LEU A 268 -1.14 24.82 -11.56
C LEU A 268 -0.60 26.16 -11.05
N ALA A 269 -1.49 27.10 -10.74
CA ALA A 269 -1.11 28.40 -10.20
C ALA A 269 -0.44 28.31 -8.82
N THR A 270 -0.79 27.30 -8.01
CA THR A 270 -0.12 27.06 -6.71
C THR A 270 1.26 26.48 -6.92
N THR A 271 1.42 25.52 -7.82
CA THR A 271 2.73 24.97 -8.21
C THR A 271 3.67 26.04 -8.73
N TRP A 272 3.21 26.90 -9.65
CA TRP A 272 4.02 27.97 -10.23
C TRP A 272 4.49 29.01 -9.20
N ARG A 273 3.70 29.25 -8.14
CA ARG A 273 4.12 30.13 -7.04
C ARG A 273 5.12 29.45 -6.11
N ALA A 274 5.03 28.13 -5.97
CA ALA A 274 5.89 27.35 -5.08
C ALA A 274 7.26 27.01 -5.69
N SER A 275 7.33 26.87 -7.02
CA SER A 275 8.57 26.57 -7.75
C SER A 275 8.68 27.41 -9.00
N ALA A 276 9.71 28.27 -9.03
CA ALA A 276 10.02 29.11 -10.19
C ALA A 276 10.52 28.28 -11.40
N GLU A 277 11.20 27.15 -11.15
CA GLU A 277 11.73 26.25 -12.18
C GLU A 277 10.62 25.56 -12.98
N LEU A 278 9.53 25.20 -12.30
CA LEU A 278 8.34 24.61 -12.89
C LEU A 278 7.32 25.66 -13.36
N SER A 279 7.64 26.94 -13.22
CA SER A 279 6.77 28.04 -13.65
C SER A 279 6.90 28.33 -15.14
N GLY A 280 5.79 28.74 -15.76
CA GLY A 280 5.74 29.12 -17.18
C GLY A 280 5.20 28.03 -18.10
N TYR A 281 5.24 28.32 -19.40
CA TYR A 281 4.58 27.53 -20.45
C TYR A 281 5.49 26.46 -21.10
N LYS A 282 6.61 26.12 -20.47
CA LYS A 282 7.59 25.17 -21.02
C LYS A 282 7.23 23.74 -20.63
N GLN A 283 7.59 22.78 -21.50
CA GLN A 283 7.59 21.36 -21.16
C GLN A 283 8.58 21.12 -20.02
N GLN A 284 8.21 20.23 -19.09
CA GLN A 284 9.00 19.87 -17.92
C GLN A 284 9.03 18.36 -17.77
N ASP A 285 10.03 17.86 -17.04
CA ASP A 285 10.12 16.44 -16.75
C ASP A 285 9.07 16.02 -15.70
N ALA A 286 8.34 14.94 -15.98
CA ALA A 286 7.29 14.45 -15.10
C ALA A 286 7.82 13.94 -13.74
N HIS A 287 9.05 13.40 -13.68
CA HIS A 287 9.67 12.97 -12.43
C HIS A 287 10.09 14.17 -11.57
N GLU A 288 10.63 15.22 -12.18
CA GLU A 288 10.95 16.46 -11.47
C GLU A 288 9.70 17.09 -10.86
N PHE A 289 8.62 17.17 -11.64
CA PHE A 289 7.33 17.64 -11.12
C PHE A 289 6.79 16.71 -10.02
N PHE A 290 6.90 15.38 -10.18
CA PHE A 290 6.49 14.42 -9.15
C PHE A 290 7.19 14.68 -7.81
N ILE A 291 8.52 14.79 -7.80
CA ILE A 291 9.29 15.06 -6.58
C ILE A 291 8.94 16.44 -5.99
N SER A 292 8.82 17.47 -6.83
CA SER A 292 8.41 18.80 -6.40
C SER A 292 7.02 18.79 -5.76
N ALA A 293 6.05 18.12 -6.37
CA ALA A 293 4.70 17.98 -5.84
C ALA A 293 4.67 17.23 -4.50
N LEU A 294 5.43 16.14 -4.36
CA LEU A 294 5.57 15.43 -3.08
C LEU A 294 6.11 16.36 -1.98
N ASN A 295 7.16 17.14 -2.26
CA ASN A 295 7.73 18.09 -1.31
C ASN A 295 6.76 19.22 -0.95
N GLN A 296 6.03 19.75 -1.93
CA GLN A 296 5.01 20.78 -1.69
C GLN A 296 3.87 20.26 -0.81
N ILE A 297 3.34 19.06 -1.12
CA ILE A 297 2.29 18.44 -0.31
C ILE A 297 2.82 18.14 1.10
N HIS A 298 4.05 17.67 1.23
CA HIS A 298 4.70 17.46 2.54
C HIS A 298 4.73 18.75 3.37
N ASN A 299 5.15 19.88 2.79
CA ASN A 299 5.24 21.17 3.50
C ASN A 299 3.87 21.69 3.97
N THR A 300 2.80 21.37 3.25
CA THR A 300 1.45 21.84 3.56
C THR A 300 0.62 20.85 4.38
N SER A 301 1.07 19.61 4.51
CA SER A 301 0.37 18.54 5.25
C SER A 301 0.44 18.72 6.76
N ARG A 302 -0.57 18.19 7.46
CA ARG A 302 -0.55 18.03 8.92
C ARG A 302 0.53 17.00 9.31
N GLY A 303 1.25 17.23 10.42
CA GLY A 303 2.28 16.31 10.88
C GLY A 303 3.62 16.36 10.11
N SER A 304 3.81 17.40 9.29
CA SER A 304 5.08 17.70 8.65
C SER A 304 6.09 18.20 9.68
N THR A 305 7.15 17.42 9.95
CA THR A 305 8.23 17.75 10.89
C THR A 305 9.56 17.20 10.37
N ASN A 306 10.68 17.79 10.77
CA ASN A 306 12.02 17.37 10.33
C ASN A 306 12.56 16.13 11.07
N VAL A 307 11.95 15.74 12.20
CA VAL A 307 12.49 14.70 13.11
C VAL A 307 11.66 13.42 13.09
N SER A 308 10.32 13.54 13.06
CA SER A 308 9.40 12.40 13.09
C SER A 308 8.16 12.69 12.25
N CYS A 309 8.37 12.88 10.95
CA CYS A 309 7.29 13.22 10.05
C CYS A 309 6.29 12.07 9.90
N ASN A 310 5.01 12.38 10.09
CA ASN A 310 3.90 11.47 9.83
C ASN A 310 2.89 12.03 8.81
N CYS A 311 3.34 12.98 7.99
CA CYS A 311 2.54 13.49 6.88
C CYS A 311 2.20 12.37 5.87
N ILE A 312 1.17 12.61 5.07
CA ILE A 312 0.69 11.63 4.08
C ILE A 312 1.77 11.21 3.08
N ILE A 313 2.68 12.12 2.71
CA ILE A 313 3.76 11.80 1.76
C ILE A 313 4.77 10.82 2.36
N HIS A 314 5.26 11.08 3.57
CA HIS A 314 6.20 10.19 4.24
C HIS A 314 5.55 8.88 4.73
N SER A 315 4.25 8.87 5.02
CA SER A 315 3.56 7.62 5.32
C SER A 315 3.32 6.76 4.07
N THR A 316 3.26 7.36 2.87
CA THR A 316 2.95 6.68 1.61
C THR A 316 4.20 6.27 0.84
N PHE A 317 5.14 7.20 0.63
CA PHE A 317 6.27 7.03 -0.30
C PHE A 317 7.64 6.89 0.39
N ALA A 318 7.77 7.21 1.69
CA ALA A 318 9.10 7.22 2.33
C ALA A 318 9.63 5.83 2.69
N GLY A 319 10.65 5.41 1.94
CA GLY A 319 11.52 4.29 2.23
C GLY A 319 12.86 4.71 2.85
N GLN A 320 13.74 3.74 3.04
CA GLN A 320 15.13 3.97 3.43
C GLN A 320 16.05 3.03 2.65
N LEU A 321 17.10 3.58 2.06
CA LEU A 321 18.22 2.86 1.48
C LEU A 321 19.28 2.62 2.56
N GLN A 322 20.06 1.56 2.39
CA GLN A 322 21.29 1.33 3.12
C GLN A 322 22.44 1.20 2.13
N SER A 323 23.43 2.09 2.28
CA SER A 323 24.67 2.09 1.52
C SER A 323 25.77 1.48 2.39
N ASP A 324 26.21 0.28 2.02
CA ASP A 324 27.30 -0.42 2.67
C ASP A 324 28.59 -0.19 1.87
N VAL A 325 29.63 0.35 2.49
CA VAL A 325 30.98 0.44 1.93
C VAL A 325 31.88 -0.56 2.64
N LYS A 326 32.33 -1.58 1.92
CA LYS A 326 33.21 -2.64 2.41
C LYS A 326 34.64 -2.38 1.93
N CYS A 327 35.58 -2.30 2.87
CA CYS A 327 37.01 -2.32 2.55
C CYS A 327 37.42 -3.74 2.13
N GLU A 328 37.96 -3.93 0.93
CA GLU A 328 38.35 -5.26 0.43
C GLU A 328 39.60 -5.80 1.13
N ARG A 329 40.37 -4.94 1.82
CA ARG A 329 41.58 -5.34 2.53
C ARG A 329 41.31 -5.89 3.93
N CYS A 330 40.52 -5.18 4.75
CA CYS A 330 40.27 -5.55 6.14
C CYS A 330 38.86 -6.08 6.39
N GLY A 331 37.99 -6.09 5.37
CA GLY A 331 36.60 -6.52 5.49
C GLY A 331 35.70 -5.58 6.29
N ASN A 332 36.21 -4.41 6.74
CA ASN A 332 35.41 -3.46 7.50
C ASN A 332 34.27 -2.89 6.64
N VAL A 333 33.04 -2.98 7.14
CA VAL A 333 31.85 -2.42 6.49
C VAL A 333 31.40 -1.17 7.25
N THR A 334 31.22 -0.07 6.54
CA THR A 334 30.58 1.15 7.03
C THR A 334 29.24 1.32 6.34
N SER A 335 28.16 1.46 7.12
CA SER A 335 26.79 1.57 6.60
C SER A 335 26.22 2.96 6.84
N THR A 336 25.68 3.60 5.80
CA THR A 336 24.87 4.82 5.89
C THR A 336 23.42 4.54 5.52
N VAL A 337 22.49 5.31 6.08
CA VAL A 337 21.05 5.16 5.83
C VAL A 337 20.53 6.42 5.20
N ASP A 338 19.99 6.29 3.99
CA ASP A 338 19.53 7.43 3.19
C ASP A 338 18.01 7.34 3.00
N PRO A 339 17.24 8.41 3.24
CA PRO A 339 15.81 8.43 2.95
C PRO A 339 15.57 8.35 1.43
N MET A 340 14.46 7.75 1.02
CA MET A 340 14.05 7.72 -0.40
C MET A 340 12.55 7.95 -0.54
N LEU A 341 12.15 8.62 -1.62
CA LEU A 341 10.75 8.74 -2.07
C LEU A 341 10.48 7.94 -3.36
N ASP A 342 11.55 7.63 -4.09
CA ASP A 342 11.55 6.93 -5.36
C ASP A 342 12.90 6.24 -5.59
N ILE A 343 12.98 5.42 -6.65
CA ILE A 343 14.20 4.73 -7.08
C ILE A 343 14.40 4.99 -8.58
N SER A 344 15.45 5.73 -8.92
CA SER A 344 15.85 5.97 -10.31
C SER A 344 16.77 4.86 -10.84
N LEU A 345 16.30 4.14 -11.84
CA LEU A 345 16.93 2.95 -12.39
C LEU A 345 17.61 3.23 -13.72
N GLU A 346 18.85 2.77 -13.85
CA GLU A 346 19.61 2.84 -15.09
C GLU A 346 19.17 1.78 -16.10
N LEU A 347 19.20 2.16 -17.37
CA LEU A 347 18.91 1.31 -18.52
C LEU A 347 20.19 0.99 -19.28
N LYS A 348 20.23 -0.10 -20.03
CA LYS A 348 21.29 -0.31 -21.03
C LYS A 348 20.82 0.15 -22.39
N GLU A 349 21.66 0.94 -23.06
CA GLU A 349 21.64 1.09 -24.51
C GLU A 349 22.33 -0.13 -25.15
N LYS A 350 21.69 -0.78 -26.11
CA LYS A 350 22.40 -1.49 -27.18
C LYS A 350 21.73 -1.22 -28.52
N ALA A 351 22.51 -0.63 -29.41
CA ALA A 351 22.19 -0.53 -30.82
C ALA A 351 22.13 -1.93 -31.45
N GLY A 352 21.01 -2.25 -32.10
CA GLY A 352 20.99 -3.24 -33.19
C GLY A 352 20.56 -4.68 -32.88
N GLU A 353 20.51 -5.16 -31.64
CA GLU A 353 20.03 -6.53 -31.35
C GLU A 353 19.11 -6.58 -30.13
N VAL A 354 17.88 -7.04 -30.36
CA VAL A 354 16.84 -7.20 -29.34
C VAL A 354 17.12 -8.47 -28.52
N THR A 355 18.04 -8.41 -27.56
CA THR A 355 17.99 -9.34 -26.43
C THR A 355 16.98 -8.80 -25.40
N SER A 356 15.72 -9.16 -25.64
CA SER A 356 14.52 -8.88 -24.84
C SER A 356 14.60 -9.14 -23.31
N GLY A 357 15.74 -9.59 -22.77
CA GLY A 357 15.93 -9.97 -21.37
C GLY A 357 16.69 -8.98 -20.49
N GLU A 358 17.40 -7.98 -21.04
CA GLU A 358 18.32 -7.15 -20.22
C GLU A 358 17.67 -5.97 -19.49
N ASN A 359 16.65 -5.31 -20.07
CA ASN A 359 15.95 -4.17 -19.44
C ASN A 359 14.62 -4.61 -18.78
N THR A 360 14.68 -5.61 -17.91
CA THR A 360 13.54 -5.95 -17.03
C THR A 360 13.66 -5.16 -15.72
N LEU A 361 12.53 -4.80 -15.07
CA LEU A 361 12.53 -4.14 -13.75
C LEU A 361 13.42 -4.90 -12.74
N ALA A 362 13.32 -6.24 -12.75
CA ALA A 362 14.15 -7.10 -11.94
C ALA A 362 15.66 -6.98 -12.26
N ALA A 363 16.03 -6.91 -13.54
CA ALA A 363 17.42 -6.75 -13.95
C ALA A 363 17.97 -5.36 -13.59
N CYS A 364 17.17 -4.31 -13.78
CA CYS A 364 17.52 -2.95 -13.36
C CYS A 364 17.75 -2.88 -11.85
N LEU A 365 16.86 -3.45 -11.04
CA LEU A 365 17.02 -3.49 -9.59
C LEU A 365 18.21 -4.35 -9.13
N ARG A 366 18.45 -5.49 -9.78
CA ARG A 366 19.65 -6.30 -9.49
C ARG A 366 20.92 -5.48 -9.68
N ARG A 367 21.00 -4.67 -10.73
CA ARG A 367 22.13 -3.78 -10.99
C ARG A 367 22.21 -2.64 -9.99
N TYR A 368 21.07 -2.00 -9.69
CA TYR A 368 20.98 -0.94 -8.69
C TYR A 368 21.53 -1.40 -7.32
N THR A 369 21.32 -2.68 -6.97
CA THR A 369 21.82 -3.28 -5.73
C THR A 369 23.12 -4.08 -5.88
N GLN A 370 23.76 -4.03 -7.04
CA GLN A 370 25.00 -4.75 -7.28
C GLN A 370 26.17 -4.02 -6.59
N PRO A 371 27.14 -4.73 -5.99
CA PRO A 371 28.36 -4.09 -5.52
C PRO A 371 29.14 -3.45 -6.67
N GLU A 372 29.46 -2.18 -6.53
CA GLU A 372 30.34 -1.42 -7.42
C GLU A 372 31.69 -1.18 -6.73
N LYS A 373 32.78 -1.21 -7.48
CA LYS A 373 34.11 -0.88 -6.94
C LYS A 373 34.27 0.64 -6.93
N LEU A 374 34.60 1.20 -5.77
CA LEU A 374 34.92 2.61 -5.64
C LEU A 374 36.31 2.91 -6.20
N GLY A 375 36.45 4.09 -6.81
CA GLY A 375 37.72 4.54 -7.36
C GLY A 375 38.78 4.72 -6.27
N ALA A 376 40.04 4.59 -6.66
CA ALA A 376 41.21 4.68 -5.79
C ALA A 376 41.28 5.92 -4.88
N LYS A 377 40.65 7.02 -5.29
CA LYS A 377 40.67 8.32 -4.61
C LYS A 377 39.40 8.62 -3.80
N GLU A 378 38.39 7.74 -3.86
CA GLU A 378 37.04 8.01 -3.34
C GLU A 378 36.82 7.47 -1.92
N TYR A 379 37.71 6.62 -1.42
CA TYR A 379 37.56 5.99 -0.10
C TYR A 379 38.90 5.84 0.62
N SER A 380 38.94 6.28 1.89
CA SER A 380 40.04 6.05 2.82
C SER A 380 39.57 5.23 4.02
N CYS A 381 40.11 4.03 4.18
CA CYS A 381 39.73 3.15 5.28
C CYS A 381 40.40 3.57 6.60
N GLY A 382 39.61 4.07 7.56
CA GLY A 382 40.11 4.49 8.88
C GLY A 382 40.80 3.39 9.70
N LYS A 383 40.47 2.10 9.47
CA LYS A 383 41.14 0.95 10.13
C LYS A 383 42.45 0.53 9.48
N CYS A 384 42.63 0.83 8.19
CA CYS A 384 43.85 0.48 7.45
C CYS A 384 44.86 1.63 7.43
N ASN A 385 44.67 2.67 8.25
CA ASN A 385 45.50 3.88 8.31
C ASN A 385 46.97 3.57 8.64
N LYS A 386 47.75 3.26 7.60
CA LYS A 386 49.17 3.59 7.47
C LYS A 386 49.37 4.13 6.06
N ALA A 387 49.87 5.36 6.01
CA ALA A 387 50.12 6.16 4.81
C ALA A 387 50.81 5.33 3.71
N SER A 388 50.14 5.18 2.55
CA SER A 388 50.72 4.85 1.23
C SER A 388 49.70 4.17 0.29
N HIS A 389 48.63 3.54 0.79
CA HIS A 389 47.81 2.68 -0.06
C HIS A 389 46.37 3.11 -0.18
N VAL A 390 46.01 3.48 -1.41
CA VAL A 390 44.67 3.39 -1.98
C VAL A 390 44.02 2.07 -1.54
N SER A 391 42.96 2.14 -0.74
CA SER A 391 42.19 0.95 -0.37
C SER A 391 41.10 0.72 -1.39
N GLU A 392 41.17 -0.39 -2.13
CA GLU A 392 40.04 -0.88 -2.92
C GLU A 392 38.86 -1.14 -1.97
N ALA A 393 37.71 -0.55 -2.28
CA ALA A 393 36.48 -0.72 -1.53
C ALA A 393 35.33 -0.99 -2.50
N SER A 394 34.36 -1.78 -2.05
CA SER A 394 33.10 -1.97 -2.76
C SER A 394 31.98 -1.22 -2.04
N LYS A 395 31.14 -0.52 -2.81
CA LYS A 395 29.91 0.09 -2.34
C LYS A 395 28.73 -0.73 -2.83
N ARG A 396 27.74 -0.94 -1.98
CA ARG A 396 26.49 -1.61 -2.35
C ARG A 396 25.30 -0.88 -1.76
N LEU A 397 24.32 -0.58 -2.60
CA LEU A 397 23.01 -0.09 -2.16
C LEU A 397 22.06 -1.26 -1.94
N SER A 398 21.20 -1.16 -0.92
CA SER A 398 20.13 -2.11 -0.66
C SER A 398 18.93 -1.40 -0.02
N ILE A 399 17.73 -1.97 -0.14
CA ILE A 399 16.56 -1.38 0.51
C ILE A 399 16.47 -1.82 1.96
N ARG A 400 16.61 -0.87 2.90
CA ARG A 400 16.48 -1.11 4.34
C ARG A 400 15.04 -1.09 4.81
N LYS A 401 14.26 -0.12 4.33
CA LYS A 401 12.83 0.02 4.64
C LYS A 401 12.07 0.27 3.34
N LEU A 402 11.10 -0.59 3.06
CA LEU A 402 10.20 -0.44 1.92
C LEU A 402 9.06 0.54 2.26
N PRO A 403 8.70 1.46 1.34
CA PRO A 403 7.50 2.29 1.48
C PRO A 403 6.23 1.54 1.08
N PRO A 404 5.05 1.92 1.59
CA PRO A 404 3.77 1.40 1.10
C PRO A 404 3.54 1.56 -0.41
N VAL A 405 4.08 2.63 -1.00
CA VAL A 405 4.06 2.86 -2.45
C VAL A 405 5.48 3.07 -2.96
N LEU A 406 5.88 2.22 -3.89
CA LEU A 406 7.14 2.32 -4.62
C LEU A 406 6.93 3.09 -5.92
N SER A 407 7.82 4.04 -6.17
CA SER A 407 7.88 4.81 -7.40
C SER A 407 9.22 4.52 -8.07
N PHE A 408 9.18 3.99 -9.30
CA PHE A 408 10.37 3.76 -10.10
C PHE A 408 10.42 4.76 -11.23
N GLN A 409 11.56 5.40 -11.42
CA GLN A 409 11.86 6.20 -12.61
C GLN A 409 12.87 5.41 -13.44
N PHE A 410 12.64 5.27 -14.74
CA PHE A 410 13.66 4.76 -15.66
C PHE A 410 14.43 5.95 -16.23
N LYS A 411 15.75 6.01 -15.98
CA LYS A 411 16.63 7.08 -16.47
C LYS A 411 16.79 6.95 -17.98
N ARG A 412 15.83 7.49 -18.73
CA ARG A 412 15.80 7.45 -20.19
C ARG A 412 16.60 8.56 -20.86
N PHE A 413 17.19 9.47 -20.09
CA PHE A 413 17.92 10.62 -20.62
C PHE A 413 19.35 10.59 -20.08
N GLU A 414 20.33 10.44 -20.98
CA GLU A 414 21.75 10.49 -20.64
C GLU A 414 22.46 11.63 -21.39
N HIS A 415 23.35 12.32 -20.68
CA HIS A 415 24.29 13.29 -21.27
C HIS A 415 25.61 12.56 -21.56
N LYS A 416 25.93 12.30 -22.83
CA LYS A 416 27.23 11.72 -23.21
C LYS A 416 28.31 12.78 -23.01
N THR A 417 29.29 12.50 -22.16
CA THR A 417 30.35 13.44 -21.74
C THR A 417 31.37 13.76 -22.85
N THR A 418 31.41 12.98 -23.94
CA THR A 418 32.37 13.17 -25.03
C THR A 418 31.92 14.16 -26.10
N ASP A 419 30.62 14.39 -26.29
CA ASP A 419 30.09 15.34 -27.27
C ASP A 419 29.11 16.31 -26.60
N LYS A 420 29.48 17.60 -26.57
CA LYS A 420 28.68 18.69 -25.97
C LYS A 420 27.37 19.01 -26.71
N SER A 421 26.85 18.12 -27.56
CA SER A 421 25.65 18.38 -28.35
C SER A 421 24.65 17.23 -28.26
N SER A 422 23.58 17.48 -27.50
CA SER A 422 22.36 16.70 -27.30
C SER A 422 22.43 15.51 -26.32
N ALA A 423 21.63 15.61 -25.25
CA ALA A 423 21.22 14.45 -24.48
C ALA A 423 20.44 13.50 -25.39
N GLN A 424 20.64 12.19 -25.25
CA GLN A 424 19.96 11.18 -26.08
C GLN A 424 18.93 10.42 -25.26
N LYS A 425 17.75 10.22 -25.85
CA LYS A 425 16.69 9.41 -25.24
C LYS A 425 16.94 7.92 -25.49
N ILE A 426 16.87 7.13 -24.43
CA ILE A 426 16.87 5.67 -24.46
C ILE A 426 15.44 5.20 -24.72
N ASP A 427 15.12 4.89 -25.97
CA ASP A 427 13.83 4.33 -26.38
C ASP A 427 13.72 2.81 -26.17
N ALA A 428 14.74 2.18 -25.57
CA ALA A 428 14.73 0.75 -25.29
C ALA A 428 13.49 0.36 -24.45
N PRO A 429 12.73 -0.68 -24.85
CA PRO A 429 11.57 -1.13 -24.10
C PRO A 429 11.99 -1.66 -22.74
N VAL A 430 11.19 -1.37 -21.72
CA VAL A 430 11.40 -1.85 -20.35
C VAL A 430 10.28 -2.81 -20.00
N ARG A 431 10.63 -4.02 -19.56
CA ARG A 431 9.66 -5.03 -19.14
C ARG A 431 9.47 -4.96 -17.63
N PHE A 432 8.26 -4.64 -17.21
CA PHE A 432 7.87 -4.58 -15.80
C PHE A 432 6.65 -5.50 -15.58
N PRO A 433 6.56 -6.23 -14.46
CA PRO A 433 5.47 -7.16 -14.22
C PRO A 433 4.28 -6.49 -13.51
N ALA A 434 3.08 -7.08 -13.61
CA ALA A 434 1.90 -6.61 -12.90
C ALA A 434 2.03 -6.71 -11.38
N SER A 435 2.70 -7.75 -10.89
CA SER A 435 3.03 -7.94 -9.49
C SER A 435 4.54 -8.16 -9.33
N PHE A 436 5.12 -7.63 -8.27
CA PHE A 436 6.56 -7.66 -8.07
C PHE A 436 6.94 -7.92 -6.62
N ASN A 437 7.88 -8.85 -6.40
CA ASN A 437 8.42 -9.16 -5.09
C ASN A 437 9.75 -8.42 -4.85
N MET A 438 9.77 -7.55 -3.84
CA MET A 438 10.93 -6.73 -3.49
C MET A 438 11.92 -7.40 -2.53
N ALA A 439 11.58 -8.55 -1.94
CA ALA A 439 12.39 -9.23 -0.94
C ALA A 439 13.87 -9.40 -1.37
N PRO A 440 14.18 -9.83 -2.62
CA PRO A 440 15.57 -10.06 -3.05
C PRO A 440 16.47 -8.82 -2.99
N TYR A 441 15.89 -7.62 -3.01
CA TYR A 441 16.62 -6.34 -3.06
C TYR A 441 16.76 -5.70 -1.67
N THR A 442 16.20 -6.33 -0.63
CA THR A 442 16.26 -5.81 0.74
C THR A 442 17.55 -6.16 1.45
N THR A 443 18.02 -5.27 2.32
CA THR A 443 19.21 -5.48 3.15
C THR A 443 19.12 -6.78 3.97
N LEU A 444 17.94 -7.08 4.50
CA LEU A 444 17.71 -8.27 5.33
C LEU A 444 18.00 -9.56 4.54
N VAL A 445 17.37 -9.72 3.38
CA VAL A 445 17.49 -10.93 2.56
C VAL A 445 18.89 -11.06 1.97
N MET A 446 19.48 -9.94 1.53
CA MET A 446 20.86 -9.94 1.01
C MET A 446 21.88 -10.37 2.08
N ASN A 447 21.70 -9.94 3.33
CA ASN A 447 22.58 -10.33 4.43
C ASN A 447 22.40 -11.80 4.85
N LEU A 448 21.20 -12.37 4.68
CA LEU A 448 20.96 -13.79 4.91
C LEU A 448 21.67 -14.66 3.86
N LYS A 449 21.51 -14.34 2.56
CA LYS A 449 22.19 -15.05 1.47
C LYS A 449 23.72 -15.02 1.58
N GLY A 450 24.28 -13.86 1.98
CA GLY A 450 25.73 -13.75 2.20
C GLY A 450 26.24 -14.73 3.26
N LYS A 451 25.50 -14.90 4.36
CA LYS A 451 25.85 -15.84 5.45
C LYS A 451 25.67 -17.31 5.07
N GLU A 452 24.78 -17.63 4.15
CA GLU A 452 24.60 -19.00 3.63
C GLU A 452 25.81 -19.41 2.78
N THR A 453 26.26 -18.54 1.88
CA THR A 453 27.41 -18.78 0.99
C THR A 453 28.71 -19.03 1.75
N GLU A 454 28.90 -18.36 2.90
CA GLU A 454 30.07 -18.57 3.78
C GLU A 454 29.96 -19.88 4.61
N ARG A 455 28.76 -20.33 4.98
CA ARG A 455 28.54 -21.51 5.84
C ARG A 455 28.51 -22.83 5.08
N GLU A 456 28.05 -22.84 3.83
CA GLU A 456 28.11 -24.02 2.96
C GLU A 456 29.54 -24.51 2.72
N ASN A 457 30.52 -23.60 2.77
CA ASN A 457 31.94 -23.94 2.64
C ASN A 457 32.56 -24.58 3.89
N GLU A 458 31.91 -24.54 5.06
CA GLU A 458 32.53 -25.01 6.31
C GLU A 458 31.88 -26.25 6.93
N ARG A 459 30.56 -26.49 6.76
CA ARG A 459 29.91 -27.72 7.27
C ARG A 459 28.70 -28.09 6.41
N GLY A 460 28.68 -29.30 5.86
CA GLY A 460 27.57 -29.89 5.09
C GLY A 460 26.31 -30.21 5.91
N GLY A 461 25.79 -29.23 6.64
CA GLY A 461 24.54 -29.31 7.39
C GLY A 461 23.60 -28.18 6.98
N VAL A 462 22.39 -28.53 6.53
CA VAL A 462 21.32 -27.61 6.11
C VAL A 462 20.95 -26.67 7.28
N PRO A 463 21.16 -25.35 7.19
CA PRO A 463 20.75 -24.43 8.23
C PRO A 463 19.22 -24.28 8.24
N ALA A 464 18.61 -24.35 9.43
CA ALA A 464 17.22 -23.95 9.61
C ALA A 464 17.07 -22.45 9.32
N LEU A 465 16.22 -22.10 8.33
CA LEU A 465 15.97 -20.73 7.86
C LEU A 465 15.74 -19.73 9.00
N SER A 466 16.50 -18.63 8.97
CA SER A 466 16.11 -17.40 9.66
C SER A 466 15.04 -16.73 8.82
N TYR A 467 13.78 -16.92 9.22
CA TYR A 467 12.58 -16.45 8.53
C TYR A 467 12.62 -14.92 8.27
N PRO A 468 12.71 -14.44 7.01
CA PRO A 468 12.77 -13.03 6.68
C PRO A 468 11.39 -12.35 6.71
N GLY A 469 10.41 -12.92 7.43
CA GLY A 469 9.00 -12.53 7.32
C GLY A 469 8.30 -13.21 6.13
N PRO A 470 6.96 -13.12 6.07
CA PRO A 470 6.18 -13.70 4.98
C PRO A 470 6.45 -12.99 3.65
N GLU A 471 6.46 -13.76 2.57
CA GLU A 471 6.67 -13.27 1.21
C GLU A 471 5.66 -12.19 0.80
N ALA A 472 4.39 -12.33 1.24
CA ALA A 472 3.31 -11.36 1.06
C ALA A 472 3.68 -9.94 1.53
N MET A 473 4.58 -9.79 2.51
CA MET A 473 5.05 -8.47 2.99
C MET A 473 5.97 -7.75 2.02
N TYR A 474 6.40 -8.42 0.95
CA TYR A 474 7.30 -7.87 -0.07
C TYR A 474 6.63 -7.81 -1.44
N GLU A 475 5.38 -8.22 -1.55
CA GLU A 475 4.61 -8.18 -2.78
C GLU A 475 3.98 -6.82 -3.00
N TYR A 476 4.13 -6.33 -4.22
CA TYR A 476 3.54 -5.09 -4.70
C TYR A 476 2.77 -5.33 -5.98
N ASP A 477 1.69 -4.59 -6.17
CA ASP A 477 0.88 -4.59 -7.38
C ASP A 477 0.99 -3.24 -8.10
N LEU A 478 1.20 -3.31 -9.41
CA LEU A 478 1.22 -2.16 -10.29
C LEU A 478 -0.17 -1.51 -10.31
N PHE A 479 -0.21 -0.19 -10.12
CA PHE A 479 -1.47 0.56 -10.20
C PHE A 479 -1.40 1.78 -11.12
N ALA A 480 -0.22 2.29 -11.45
CA ALA A 480 -0.07 3.35 -12.43
C ALA A 480 1.26 3.27 -13.19
N VAL A 481 1.25 3.70 -14.44
CA VAL A 481 2.42 3.83 -15.32
C VAL A 481 2.34 5.16 -16.04
N ILE A 482 3.40 5.96 -15.95
CA ILE A 482 3.56 7.18 -16.76
C ILE A 482 4.45 6.84 -17.94
N ASN A 483 4.01 7.20 -19.14
CA ASN A 483 4.71 6.98 -20.40
C ASN A 483 5.22 8.29 -20.97
N HIS A 484 6.30 8.22 -21.73
CA HIS A 484 6.82 9.36 -22.47
C HIS A 484 7.12 8.98 -23.93
N GLU A 485 6.36 9.60 -24.83
CA GLU A 485 6.52 9.45 -26.28
C GLU A 485 7.15 10.74 -26.85
N GLY A 486 7.98 10.62 -27.88
CA GLY A 486 8.70 11.77 -28.46
C GLY A 486 10.12 11.95 -27.92
N GLN A 487 10.73 13.09 -28.27
CA GLN A 487 12.13 13.44 -27.99
C GLN A 487 12.26 14.17 -26.65
N ILE A 488 13.49 14.42 -26.18
CA ILE A 488 13.75 15.08 -24.90
C ILE A 488 13.11 16.48 -24.84
N ASP A 489 13.26 17.27 -25.89
CA ASP A 489 12.79 18.66 -25.94
C ASP A 489 11.35 18.82 -26.47
N ASN A 490 10.78 17.74 -27.00
CA ASN A 490 9.41 17.73 -27.54
C ASN A 490 8.82 16.33 -27.43
N GLY A 491 8.11 16.12 -26.33
CA GLY A 491 7.43 14.87 -26.04
C GLY A 491 6.04 15.06 -25.48
N HIS A 492 5.34 13.93 -25.30
CA HIS A 492 4.01 13.87 -24.73
C HIS A 492 3.95 12.78 -23.66
N TYR A 493 3.37 13.14 -22.52
CA TYR A 493 3.17 12.22 -21.42
C TYR A 493 1.75 11.68 -21.43
N THR A 494 1.63 10.36 -21.24
CA THR A 494 0.34 9.70 -21.00
C THR A 494 0.42 8.82 -19.77
N ASN A 495 -0.73 8.48 -19.19
CA ASN A 495 -0.79 7.65 -17.99
C ASN A 495 -1.69 6.44 -18.21
N TYR A 496 -1.26 5.26 -17.77
CA TYR A 496 -2.16 4.15 -17.49
C TYR A 496 -2.38 4.08 -15.98
N ALA A 497 -3.63 3.96 -15.54
CA ALA A 497 -3.93 3.68 -14.16
C ALA A 497 -4.98 2.59 -14.02
N ARG A 498 -4.84 1.81 -12.95
CA ARG A 498 -5.75 0.75 -12.57
C ARG A 498 -6.88 1.31 -11.73
N PHE A 499 -8.10 0.96 -12.09
CA PHE A 499 -9.27 1.19 -11.28
C PHE A 499 -9.95 -0.16 -11.04
N GLN A 500 -9.92 -0.62 -9.78
CA GLN A 500 -10.31 -1.99 -9.42
C GLN A 500 -9.52 -3.03 -10.24
N ASP A 501 -10.21 -3.78 -11.11
CA ASP A 501 -9.61 -4.80 -11.98
C ASP A 501 -9.44 -4.34 -13.43
N GLU A 502 -9.87 -3.11 -13.73
CA GLU A 502 -9.81 -2.51 -15.06
C GLU A 502 -8.64 -1.54 -15.20
N TRP A 503 -8.18 -1.37 -16.44
CA TRP A 503 -7.13 -0.43 -16.78
C TRP A 503 -7.69 0.67 -17.68
N TYR A 504 -7.22 1.90 -17.46
CA TYR A 504 -7.61 3.05 -18.26
C TYR A 504 -6.36 3.80 -18.70
N ARG A 505 -6.40 4.33 -19.93
CA ARG A 505 -5.38 5.25 -20.47
C ARG A 505 -5.93 6.67 -20.38
N PHE A 506 -5.16 7.53 -19.72
CA PHE A 506 -5.40 8.95 -19.55
C PHE A 506 -4.42 9.70 -20.44
N ASP A 507 -4.99 10.44 -21.39
CA ASP A 507 -4.30 11.26 -22.38
C ASP A 507 -4.93 12.65 -22.31
N ASP A 508 -4.45 13.43 -21.35
CA ASP A 508 -5.07 14.69 -20.91
C ASP A 508 -6.59 14.54 -20.65
N ASP A 509 -7.41 15.15 -21.50
CA ASP A 509 -8.87 15.16 -21.38
C ASP A 509 -9.52 13.83 -21.78
N LYS A 510 -8.79 12.99 -22.52
CA LYS A 510 -9.28 11.73 -23.06
C LYS A 510 -9.01 10.59 -22.09
N VAL A 511 -10.07 9.94 -21.65
CA VAL A 511 -10.02 8.70 -20.86
C VAL A 511 -10.52 7.56 -21.72
N THR A 512 -9.70 6.53 -21.90
CA THR A 512 -10.03 5.36 -22.72
C THR A 512 -9.88 4.08 -21.92
N ASN A 513 -10.82 3.15 -22.06
CA ASN A 513 -10.69 1.83 -21.48
C ASN A 513 -9.52 1.08 -22.14
N SER A 514 -8.78 0.32 -21.35
CA SER A 514 -7.61 -0.44 -21.76
C SER A 514 -7.52 -1.75 -20.98
N ASN A 515 -6.44 -2.50 -21.21
CA ASN A 515 -6.15 -3.74 -20.50
C ASN A 515 -4.71 -3.75 -19.98
N LEU A 516 -4.45 -4.69 -19.06
CA LEU A 516 -3.14 -4.88 -18.46
C LEU A 516 -2.05 -5.12 -19.53
N GLY A 517 -2.34 -5.90 -20.56
CA GLY A 517 -1.37 -6.19 -21.63
C GLY A 517 -0.90 -4.94 -22.37
N ALA A 518 -1.81 -4.02 -22.69
CA ALA A 518 -1.46 -2.74 -23.31
C ALA A 518 -0.62 -1.86 -22.37
N CYS A 519 -0.95 -1.83 -21.08
CA CYS A 519 -0.16 -1.13 -20.07
C CYS A 519 1.27 -1.70 -19.97
N LEU A 520 1.44 -3.02 -19.85
CA LEU A 520 2.75 -3.66 -19.70
C LEU A 520 3.67 -3.54 -20.93
N ASN A 521 3.10 -3.31 -22.11
CA ASN A 521 3.85 -3.11 -23.36
C ASN A 521 4.10 -1.62 -23.69
N SER A 522 3.65 -0.70 -22.84
CA SER A 522 3.77 0.75 -23.08
C SER A 522 5.18 1.28 -22.79
N PRO A 523 5.58 2.43 -23.38
CA PRO A 523 6.91 3.01 -23.21
C PRO A 523 7.06 3.69 -21.82
N ALA A 524 7.12 2.87 -20.78
CA ALA A 524 7.13 3.31 -19.39
C ALA A 524 8.32 4.22 -19.07
N TYR A 525 8.01 5.41 -18.59
CA TYR A 525 8.95 6.36 -18.00
C TYR A 525 9.00 6.22 -16.47
N MET A 526 7.83 6.10 -15.83
CA MET A 526 7.71 5.80 -14.40
C MET A 526 6.69 4.69 -14.14
N CYS A 527 6.93 3.86 -13.14
CA CYS A 527 5.98 2.85 -12.66
C CYS A 527 5.70 3.03 -11.17
N PHE A 528 4.44 2.87 -10.78
CA PHE A 528 3.98 2.99 -9.40
C PHE A 528 3.36 1.68 -8.94
N TYR A 529 3.87 1.20 -7.80
CA TYR A 529 3.54 -0.08 -7.21
C TYR A 529 3.05 0.13 -5.78
N VAL A 530 1.90 -0.44 -5.43
CA VAL A 530 1.37 -0.39 -4.06
C VAL A 530 1.56 -1.73 -3.38
N LYS A 531 1.98 -1.71 -2.12
CA LYS A 531 2.17 -2.91 -1.31
C LYS A 531 0.83 -3.62 -1.15
N ARG A 532 0.79 -4.93 -1.42
CA ARG A 532 -0.43 -5.73 -1.32
C ARG A 532 -0.97 -5.77 0.12
N HIS A 533 -0.06 -5.86 1.09
CA HIS A 533 -0.38 -5.86 2.51
C HIS A 533 0.39 -4.76 3.24
N LEU A 534 -0.33 -3.75 3.72
CA LEU A 534 0.22 -2.66 4.51
C LEU A 534 0.64 -3.16 5.90
N ASP A 535 1.70 -2.58 6.47
CA ASP A 535 2.10 -2.86 7.85
C ASP A 535 1.40 -1.86 8.77
N TYR A 536 0.33 -2.29 9.45
CA TYR A 536 -0.29 -1.50 10.50
C TYR A 536 0.63 -1.51 11.72
N LYS A 537 1.33 -0.40 11.96
CA LYS A 537 1.93 -0.17 13.27
C LYS A 537 0.79 0.01 14.28
N PRO A 538 0.97 -0.42 15.55
CA PRO A 538 0.01 -0.10 16.59
C PRO A 538 -0.27 1.40 16.60
N ASP A 539 -1.50 1.79 16.92
CA ASP A 539 -1.93 3.19 17.03
C ASP A 539 -0.86 3.98 17.80
N MET A 540 -0.04 4.69 17.03
CA MET A 540 0.98 5.57 17.56
C MET A 540 0.32 6.92 17.55
N THR A 541 -0.12 7.38 18.73
CA THR A 541 -0.58 8.75 18.91
C THR A 541 0.48 9.67 18.30
N PRO A 542 0.16 10.42 17.23
CA PRO A 542 1.13 11.25 16.55
C PRO A 542 1.88 12.14 17.53
N THR A 543 3.18 12.35 17.31
CA THR A 543 4.00 13.14 18.22
C THR A 543 3.42 14.54 18.43
N TYR A 544 2.81 15.14 17.41
CA TYR A 544 2.14 16.44 17.54
C TYR A 544 0.88 16.39 18.42
N VAL A 545 0.14 15.28 18.42
CA VAL A 545 -1.02 15.07 19.32
C VAL A 545 -0.51 14.93 20.74
N GLN A 546 0.52 14.12 20.96
CA GLN A 546 1.18 13.98 22.26
C GLN A 546 1.72 15.32 22.76
N THR A 547 2.38 16.11 21.90
CA THR A 547 2.87 17.46 22.24
C THR A 547 1.72 18.38 22.62
N ARG A 548 0.64 18.41 21.82
CA ARG A 548 -0.53 19.25 22.10
C ARG A 548 -1.26 18.84 23.39
N GLU A 549 -1.38 17.54 23.64
CA GLU A 549 -1.93 17.01 24.88
C GLU A 549 -1.06 17.37 26.08
N ASN A 550 0.27 17.24 25.96
CA ASN A 550 1.22 17.62 27.00
C ASN A 550 1.20 19.13 27.26
N GLU A 551 1.09 19.96 26.22
CA GLU A 551 0.93 21.41 26.35
C GLU A 551 -0.39 21.77 27.05
N ALA A 552 -1.50 21.14 26.67
CA ALA A 552 -2.80 21.36 27.32
C ALA A 552 -2.80 20.90 28.80
N VAL A 553 -2.06 19.84 29.14
CA VAL A 553 -1.87 19.42 30.54
C VAL A 553 -1.05 20.48 31.29
N ARG A 554 0.05 20.96 30.72
CA ARG A 554 0.90 21.99 31.32
C ARG A 554 0.16 23.31 31.56
N GLU A 555 -0.71 23.70 30.63
CA GLU A 555 -1.54 24.90 30.77
C GLU A 555 -2.56 24.76 31.92
N LYS A 556 -3.22 23.60 32.04
CA LYS A 556 -4.11 23.31 33.18
C LYS A 556 -3.39 23.27 34.52
N GLU A 557 -2.15 22.78 34.56
CA GLU A 557 -1.34 22.79 35.78
C GLU A 557 -0.97 24.23 36.20
N LEU A 558 -0.60 25.08 35.25
CA LEU A 558 -0.34 26.50 35.48
C LEU A 558 -1.58 27.25 35.99
N GLU A 559 -2.78 26.95 35.45
CA GLU A 559 -4.03 27.52 35.96
C GLU A 559 -4.31 27.10 37.40
N LYS A 560 -4.12 25.82 37.73
CA LYS A 560 -4.29 25.32 39.10
C LYS A 560 -3.29 25.92 40.08
N GLU A 561 -2.05 26.15 39.66
CA GLU A 561 -1.03 26.80 40.50
C GLU A 561 -1.39 28.26 40.80
N LYS A 562 -1.85 29.01 39.78
CA LYS A 562 -2.37 30.37 39.95
C LYS A 562 -3.58 30.42 40.87
N GLU A 563 -4.49 29.45 40.77
CA GLU A 563 -5.65 29.35 41.66
C GLU A 563 -5.24 29.05 43.11
N ARG A 564 -4.28 28.14 43.33
CA ARG A 564 -3.72 27.86 44.65
C ARG A 564 -3.02 29.08 45.26
N ALA A 565 -2.26 29.83 44.46
CA ALA A 565 -1.62 31.05 44.90
C ALA A 565 -2.64 32.11 45.34
N ARG A 566 -3.70 32.33 44.55
CA ARG A 566 -4.80 33.23 44.92
C ARG A 566 -5.52 32.79 46.20
N ASN A 567 -5.81 31.51 46.35
CA ASN A 567 -6.46 31.00 47.55
C ASN A 567 -5.57 31.17 48.79
N LYS A 568 -4.26 30.97 48.65
CA LYS A 568 -3.30 31.20 49.72
C LYS A 568 -3.21 32.68 50.10
N GLU A 569 -3.21 33.59 49.13
CA GLU A 569 -3.25 35.04 49.41
C GLU A 569 -4.52 35.45 50.16
N VAL A 570 -5.67 34.86 49.80
CA VAL A 570 -6.94 35.08 50.50
C VAL A 570 -6.90 34.52 51.92
N GLU A 571 -6.33 33.34 52.12
CA GLU A 571 -6.16 32.70 53.43
C GLU A 571 -5.20 33.49 54.33
N ASP A 572 -4.05 33.91 53.80
CA ASP A 572 -3.07 34.76 54.48
C ASP A 572 -3.68 36.13 54.84
N ALA A 573 -4.51 36.71 53.96
CA ALA A 573 -5.22 37.96 54.24
C ALA A 573 -6.32 37.80 55.32
N LEU A 574 -7.06 36.68 55.31
CA LEU A 574 -8.03 36.35 56.36
C LEU A 574 -7.34 36.15 57.72
N LEU A 575 -6.21 35.44 57.74
CA LEU A 575 -5.39 35.24 58.94
C LEU A 575 -4.79 36.56 59.47
N ALA A 576 -4.50 37.53 58.61
CA ALA A 576 -4.01 38.84 59.01
C ALA A 576 -5.11 39.78 59.56
N THR A 577 -6.39 39.44 59.39
CA THR A 577 -7.53 40.19 59.92
C THR A 577 -8.07 39.69 61.26
N VAL A 578 -7.51 38.57 61.77
CA VAL A 578 -7.74 38.04 63.13
C VAL A 578 -6.57 38.46 64.02
#